data_AF-F7L310-F1
#
_entry.id   AF-F7L310-F1
#
_cell.length_a   1.000
_cell.length_b   1.000
_cell.length_c   1.000
_cell.angle_alpha   90.00
_cell.angle_beta   90.00
_cell.angle_gamma   90.00
#
_symmetry.space_group_name_H-M   'P 1'
#
loop_
_entity.id
_entity.type
_entity.pdbx_description
1 polymer ?
#
loop_
_entity_poly.entity_id
_entity_poly.type
_entity_poly.pdbx_seq_one_letter_code
_entity_poly.pdbx_strand_id
1 'polypeptide(L)'
;MIGKILGIIPIYRLSNKLYKKGYKRISKVLDSLNYYLHNSIIPASCEIGEGTMIAYGGIGIVIHGNSIIGKNCMIGQGITIGGMEELL
;
A
#
# COMPACT_ATOMS: atom_id res chain seq x y z
N MET A 1 17.24 -2.16 12.39
CA MET A 1 16.03 -2.55 13.16
C MET A 1 14.82 -1.68 12.81
N ILE A 2 14.98 -0.35 12.76
CA ILE A 2 13.91 0.62 12.41
C ILE A 2 13.30 0.43 11.01
N GLY A 3 14.12 0.14 9.99
CA GLY A 3 13.64 -0.05 8.61
C GLY A 3 12.68 -1.25 8.41
N LYS A 4 12.66 -2.23 9.33
CA LYS A 4 11.70 -3.35 9.27
C LYS A 4 10.30 -2.97 9.78
N ILE A 5 10.19 -1.95 10.61
CA ILE A 5 8.91 -1.50 11.20
C ILE A 5 8.30 -0.37 10.37
N LEU A 6 9.14 0.55 9.89
CA LEU A 6 8.72 1.69 9.05
C LEU A 6 8.72 1.37 7.54
N GLY A 7 8.87 0.11 7.17
CA GLY A 7 8.78 -0.31 5.78
C GLY A 7 7.37 -0.15 5.22
N ILE A 8 7.28 0.07 3.91
CA ILE A 8 6.01 0.35 3.23
C ILE A 8 4.94 -0.75 3.40
N ILE A 9 5.36 -2.03 3.31
CA ILE A 9 4.48 -3.18 3.53
C ILE A 9 4.01 -3.28 4.99
N PRO A 10 4.88 -3.29 6.02
CA PRO A 10 4.44 -3.26 7.42
C PRO A 10 3.40 -2.17 7.74
N ILE A 11 3.64 -0.92 7.31
CA ILE A 11 2.71 0.19 7.51
C ILE A 11 1.39 -0.08 6.78
N TYR A 12 1.45 -0.52 5.51
CA TYR A 12 0.26 -0.92 4.74
C TYR A 12 -0.52 -2.04 5.45
N ARG A 13 0.14 -3.07 5.98
CA ARG A 13 -0.53 -4.19 6.67
C ARG A 13 -1.28 -3.73 7.90
N LEU A 14 -0.67 -2.84 8.70
CA LEU A 14 -1.34 -2.23 9.83
C LEU A 14 -2.53 -1.36 9.37
N SER A 15 -2.32 -0.54 8.34
CA SER A 15 -3.38 0.30 7.77
C SER A 15 -4.56 -0.52 7.26
N ASN A 16 -4.32 -1.55 6.43
CA ASN A 16 -5.33 -2.47 5.90
C ASN A 16 -6.09 -3.20 7.02
N LYS A 17 -5.41 -3.65 8.07
CA LYS A 17 -6.05 -4.30 9.23
C LYS A 17 -6.97 -3.33 9.96
N LEU A 18 -6.57 -2.08 10.16
CA LEU A 18 -7.40 -1.06 10.79
C LEU A 18 -8.57 -0.63 9.91
N TYR A 19 -8.35 -0.50 8.61
CA TYR A 19 -9.38 -0.22 7.61
C TYR A 19 -10.48 -1.27 7.62
N LYS A 20 -10.11 -2.56 7.58
CA LYS A 20 -11.04 -3.71 7.64
C LYS A 20 -11.82 -3.79 8.94
N LYS A 21 -11.29 -3.23 10.04
CA LYS A 21 -11.99 -3.11 11.33
C LYS A 21 -12.89 -1.87 11.45
N GLY A 22 -12.98 -1.04 10.39
CA GLY A 22 -13.81 0.17 10.37
C GLY A 22 -13.09 1.44 10.84
N TYR A 23 -11.84 1.36 11.30
CA TYR A 23 -11.04 2.53 11.74
C TYR A 23 -10.46 3.33 10.56
N LYS A 24 -11.31 3.75 9.63
CA LYS A 24 -10.92 4.39 8.36
C LYS A 24 -10.07 5.66 8.53
N ARG A 25 -10.35 6.47 9.56
CA ARG A 25 -9.58 7.69 9.85
C ARG A 25 -8.12 7.39 10.20
N ILE A 26 -7.90 6.42 11.09
CA ILE A 26 -6.56 6.02 11.53
C ILE A 26 -5.79 5.37 10.37
N SER A 27 -6.47 4.54 9.59
CA SER A 27 -5.90 3.96 8.37
C SER A 27 -5.44 5.04 7.39
N LYS A 28 -6.24 6.09 7.12
CA LYS A 28 -5.79 7.20 6.25
C LYS A 28 -4.52 7.88 6.75
N VAL A 29 -4.35 8.03 8.08
CA VAL A 29 -3.11 8.59 8.65
C VAL A 29 -1.91 7.70 8.34
N LEU A 30 -2.06 6.38 8.40
CA LEU A 30 -0.99 5.43 8.05
C LEU A 30 -0.71 5.40 6.55
N ASP A 31 -1.73 5.53 5.71
CA ASP A 31 -1.55 5.66 4.25
C ASP A 31 -0.78 6.95 3.92
N SER A 32 -1.10 8.06 4.58
CA SER A 32 -0.33 9.30 4.48
C SER A 32 1.11 9.15 4.99
N LEU A 33 1.32 8.41 6.08
CA LEU A 33 2.67 8.11 6.56
C LEU A 33 3.48 7.35 5.50
N ASN A 34 2.87 6.38 4.83
CA ASN A 34 3.49 5.67 3.71
C ASN A 34 3.86 6.61 2.55
N TYR A 35 2.96 7.53 2.22
CA TYR A 35 3.22 8.55 1.21
C TYR A 35 4.42 9.43 1.57
N TYR A 36 4.49 9.97 2.80
CA TYR A 36 5.59 10.84 3.19
C TYR A 36 6.94 10.13 3.34
N LEU A 37 6.95 8.87 3.79
CA LEU A 37 8.19 8.11 3.99
C LEU A 37 8.75 7.51 2.70
N HIS A 38 7.88 7.05 1.80
CA HIS A 38 8.28 6.24 0.63
C HIS A 38 7.94 6.91 -0.71
N ASN A 39 7.30 8.09 -0.69
CA ASN A 39 6.79 8.77 -1.88
C ASN A 39 5.91 7.86 -2.75
N SER A 40 5.01 7.12 -2.09
CA SER A 40 4.19 6.08 -2.71
C SER A 40 2.78 6.04 -2.16
N ILE A 41 1.84 5.72 -3.04
CA ILE A 41 0.42 5.62 -2.75
C ILE A 41 0.06 4.14 -2.72
N ILE A 42 -0.17 3.61 -1.51
CA ILE A 42 -0.69 2.25 -1.30
C ILE A 42 -1.85 2.33 -0.31
N PRO A 43 -3.09 2.53 -0.79
CA PRO A 43 -4.25 2.69 0.06
C PRO A 43 -4.55 1.44 0.86
N ALA A 44 -5.01 1.59 2.08
CA ALA A 44 -5.42 0.49 2.93
C ALA A 44 -6.58 -0.34 2.38
N SER A 45 -7.34 0.20 1.42
CA SER A 45 -8.45 -0.50 0.79
C SER A 45 -8.01 -1.57 -0.21
N CYS A 46 -6.80 -1.46 -0.78
CA CYS A 46 -6.33 -2.45 -1.74
C CYS A 46 -5.96 -3.77 -1.04
N GLU A 47 -5.97 -4.86 -1.80
CA GLU A 47 -5.62 -6.19 -1.31
C GLU A 47 -4.25 -6.61 -1.85
N ILE A 48 -3.33 -6.92 -0.94
CA ILE A 48 -2.01 -7.46 -1.30
C ILE A 48 -1.84 -8.81 -0.60
N GLY A 49 -1.57 -9.88 -1.35
CA GLY A 49 -1.38 -11.21 -0.82
C GLY A 49 -0.14 -11.33 0.09
N GLU A 50 -0.13 -12.34 0.95
CA GLU A 50 1.03 -12.67 1.80
C GLU A 50 2.27 -13.01 0.96
N GLY A 51 3.47 -12.75 1.50
CA GLY A 51 4.74 -13.00 0.82
C GLY A 51 5.05 -12.01 -0.31
N THR A 52 4.12 -11.12 -0.66
CA THR A 52 4.34 -10.07 -1.66
C THR A 52 5.20 -8.95 -1.10
N MET A 53 6.22 -8.56 -1.86
CA MET A 53 7.18 -7.52 -1.51
C MET A 53 7.15 -6.35 -2.48
N ILE A 54 7.45 -5.19 -1.92
CA ILE A 54 7.68 -3.95 -2.66
C ILE A 54 9.19 -3.71 -2.66
N ALA A 55 9.81 -3.69 -3.84
CA ALA A 55 11.26 -3.56 -4.01
C ALA A 55 11.73 -2.09 -3.87
N TYR A 56 13.04 -1.91 -3.66
CA TYR A 56 13.71 -0.60 -3.61
C TYR A 56 13.09 0.40 -2.63
N GLY A 57 12.63 -0.08 -1.47
CA GLY A 57 11.96 0.74 -0.46
C GLY A 57 10.55 1.18 -0.85
N GLY A 58 10.09 0.82 -2.05
CA GLY A 58 8.80 1.21 -2.58
C GLY A 58 8.74 2.65 -2.99
N ILE A 59 9.73 3.14 -3.72
CA ILE A 59 9.77 4.51 -4.22
C ILE A 59 8.90 4.64 -5.48
N GLY A 60 8.01 5.64 -5.50
CA GLY A 60 7.26 6.05 -6.69
C GLY A 60 6.19 5.06 -7.14
N ILE A 61 5.66 4.25 -6.23
CA ILE A 61 4.61 3.28 -6.52
C ILE A 61 3.24 3.92 -6.33
N VAL A 62 2.32 3.66 -7.25
CA VAL A 62 0.92 4.09 -7.15
C VAL A 62 0.01 2.89 -7.34
N ILE A 63 -0.76 2.52 -6.32
CA ILE A 63 -1.71 1.41 -6.36
C ILE A 63 -3.11 1.96 -6.13
N HIS A 64 -4.02 1.66 -7.06
CA HIS A 64 -5.41 2.05 -6.94
C HIS A 64 -6.10 1.31 -5.79
N GLY A 65 -7.06 1.96 -5.12
CA GLY A 65 -7.71 1.45 -3.93
C GLY A 65 -8.50 0.15 -4.10
N ASN A 66 -8.89 -0.19 -5.33
CA ASN A 66 -9.60 -1.43 -5.67
C ASN A 66 -8.68 -2.54 -6.21
N SER A 67 -7.37 -2.34 -6.19
CA SER A 67 -6.42 -3.33 -6.72
C SER A 67 -6.40 -4.59 -5.87
N ILE A 68 -6.30 -5.75 -6.53
CA ILE A 68 -6.07 -7.06 -5.91
C ILE A 68 -4.76 -7.62 -6.44
N ILE A 69 -3.77 -7.77 -5.57
CA ILE A 69 -2.44 -8.29 -5.86
C ILE A 69 -2.29 -9.65 -5.17
N GLY A 70 -1.84 -10.65 -5.93
CA GLY A 70 -1.68 -12.02 -5.45
C GLY A 70 -0.62 -12.21 -4.36
N LYS A 71 -0.39 -13.47 -3.99
CA LYS A 71 0.66 -13.88 -3.03
C LYS A 71 2.02 -14.00 -3.73
N ASN A 72 3.10 -13.82 -2.98
CA ASN A 72 4.48 -14.02 -3.44
C ASN A 72 4.86 -13.22 -4.69
N CYS A 73 4.28 -12.03 -4.87
CA CYS A 73 4.65 -11.13 -5.97
C CYS A 73 5.84 -10.24 -5.58
N MET A 74 6.54 -9.72 -6.58
CA MET A 74 7.51 -8.63 -6.42
C MET A 74 7.06 -7.44 -7.27
N ILE A 75 6.95 -6.26 -6.66
CA ILE A 75 6.60 -5.01 -7.35
C ILE A 75 7.82 -4.10 -7.35
N GLY A 76 8.26 -3.71 -8.54
CA GLY A 76 9.38 -2.80 -8.74
C GLY A 76 9.06 -1.34 -8.38
N GLN A 77 10.09 -0.51 -8.34
CA GLN A 77 9.99 0.94 -8.17
C GLN A 77 9.27 1.59 -9.37
N GLY A 78 8.55 2.68 -9.13
CA GLY A 78 7.92 3.46 -10.21
C GLY A 78 6.68 2.82 -10.85
N ILE A 79 6.23 1.67 -10.36
CA ILE A 79 5.09 0.95 -10.94
C ILE A 79 3.77 1.60 -10.54
N THR A 80 2.87 1.73 -11.51
CA THR A 80 1.49 2.18 -11.29
C THR A 80 0.49 1.08 -11.64
N ILE A 81 -0.39 0.75 -10.70
CA ILE A 81 -1.60 -0.05 -10.91
C ILE A 81 -2.78 0.91 -10.80
N GLY A 82 -3.24 1.40 -11.95
CA GLY A 82 -4.33 2.38 -12.04
C GLY A 82 -5.71 1.76 -11.81
N GLY A 83 -6.72 2.64 -11.67
CA GLY A 83 -8.13 2.29 -11.76
C GLY A 83 -8.75 3.11 -12.88
N MET A 84 -9.64 2.50 -13.65
CA MET A 84 -10.49 3.23 -14.58
C MET A 84 -11.76 3.63 -13.83
N GLU A 85 -12.05 4.92 -13.76
CA GLU A 85 -13.42 5.37 -13.50
C GLU A 85 -14.15 5.29 -14.84
N GLU A 86 -15.17 4.44 -14.93
CA GLU A 86 -16.12 4.51 -16.04
C GLU A 86 -16.78 5.88 -15.97
N LEU A 87 -16.43 6.75 -16.93
CA LEU A 87 -17.18 7.96 -17.22
C LEU A 87 -18.59 7.54 -17.63
N LEU A 88 -19.55 7.68 -16.71
CA LEU A 88 -20.98 7.62 -16.99
C LEU A 88 -21.38 8.74 -17.97
#